data_AF-A0A0N4WXA7-F1
#
_entry.id   AF-A0A0N4WXA7-F1
#
_cell.length_a   1.000
_cell.length_b   1.000
_cell.length_c   1.000
_cell.angle_alpha   90.00
_cell.angle_beta   90.00
_cell.angle_gamma   90.00
#
_symmetry.space_group_name_H-M   'P 1'
#
loop_
_entity.id
_entity.type
_entity.pdbx_description
1 polymer ?
#
loop_
_entity_poly.entity_id
_entity_poly.type
_entity_poly.pdbx_seq_one_letter_code
_entity_poly.pdbx_strand_id
1 'polypeptide(L)'
;MGERSKRYLPSFWQDDLAMQGYMSVIKARAINPIDHDRKIKFWTDLISKSCEIEGNAIISVDSLKKRFRRGDQVPSSMNVVVEHLNKYGVLMPLSKWQEQHSSWVGWGFSQLSKTSGWLFGNTASTTSERFIHLPTIKVQADNLMKLYCDEFQSEIDGAGSIVAYSTFYDRAADIVRTKENFDIILAHLSDRGDVTVGQGRNGEQILKFRVGF
;
A
#
# COMPACT_ATOMS: atom_id res chain seq x y z
N MET A 1 -15.73 10.58 -8.97
CA MET A 1 -14.36 10.00 -8.88
C MET A 1 -13.38 11.16 -9.07
N GLY A 2 -12.95 11.79 -7.97
CA GLY A 2 -12.25 13.09 -8.02
C GLY A 2 -10.72 12.99 -8.11
N GLU A 3 -10.16 13.58 -9.17
CA GLU A 3 -9.02 14.53 -9.20
C GLU A 3 -7.63 14.20 -8.62
N ARG A 4 -7.39 13.03 -8.02
CA ARG A 4 -6.01 12.48 -7.82
C ARG A 4 -5.47 11.75 -9.07
N SER A 5 -6.30 11.66 -10.11
CA SER A 5 -6.12 10.85 -11.31
C SER A 5 -4.73 11.00 -11.95
N LYS A 6 -3.98 9.90 -11.99
CA LYS A 6 -2.84 9.64 -12.90
C LYS A 6 -1.67 10.64 -12.88
N ARG A 7 -1.53 11.48 -11.84
CA ARG A 7 -0.40 12.43 -11.69
C ARG A 7 0.99 11.76 -11.58
N TYR A 8 1.04 10.45 -11.35
CA TYR A 8 2.26 9.64 -11.34
C TYR A 8 2.77 9.27 -12.74
N LEU A 9 1.93 9.40 -13.78
CA LEU A 9 2.32 9.02 -15.13
C LEU A 9 3.40 9.98 -15.68
N PRO A 10 4.42 9.46 -16.38
CA PRO A 10 5.44 10.30 -16.99
C PRO A 10 4.84 11.22 -18.06
N SER A 11 5.50 12.34 -18.34
CA SER A 11 5.07 13.28 -19.39
C SER A 11 4.98 12.63 -20.77
N PHE A 12 5.83 11.64 -21.06
CA PHE A 12 5.82 10.87 -22.30
C PHE A 12 4.83 9.69 -22.29
N TRP A 13 3.94 9.57 -21.30
CA TRP A 13 3.02 8.43 -21.20
C TRP A 13 2.13 8.23 -22.45
N GLN A 14 1.79 9.31 -23.14
CA GLN A 14 0.99 9.25 -24.37
C GLN A 14 1.83 9.09 -25.64
N ASP A 15 3.16 9.13 -25.55
CA ASP A 15 4.04 8.86 -26.68
C ASP A 15 4.11 7.34 -26.93
N ASP A 16 3.47 6.90 -28.01
CA ASP A 16 3.41 5.49 -28.39
C ASP A 16 4.77 4.90 -28.70
N LEU A 17 5.66 5.66 -29.33
CA LEU A 17 7.00 5.18 -29.67
C LEU A 17 7.83 4.99 -28.40
N ALA A 18 7.76 5.95 -27.47
CA ALA A 18 8.43 5.85 -26.18
C ALA A 18 7.87 4.69 -25.34
N MET A 19 6.54 4.54 -25.28
CA MET A 19 5.89 3.56 -24.42
C MET A 19 5.84 2.13 -24.99
N GLN A 20 5.94 1.95 -26.31
CA GLN A 20 5.94 0.62 -26.94
C GLN A 20 7.02 -0.29 -26.32
N GLY A 21 8.22 0.26 -26.11
CA GLY A 21 9.31 -0.42 -25.43
C GLY A 21 8.90 -0.87 -24.03
N TYR A 22 8.47 0.06 -23.17
CA TYR A 22 8.13 -0.23 -21.77
C TYR A 22 6.96 -1.19 -21.59
N MET A 23 6.00 -1.19 -22.52
CA MET A 23 4.82 -2.06 -22.47
C MET A 23 5.08 -3.50 -22.90
N SER A 24 6.19 -3.73 -23.61
CA SER A 24 6.59 -5.06 -24.05
C SER A 24 7.14 -5.93 -22.91
N VAL A 25 7.32 -7.22 -23.20
CA VAL A 25 7.92 -8.18 -22.27
C VAL A 25 9.33 -7.75 -21.83
N ILE A 26 9.68 -8.05 -20.58
CA ILE A 26 11.05 -7.97 -20.09
C ILE A 26 11.71 -9.33 -20.36
N LYS A 27 12.71 -9.35 -21.25
CA LYS A 27 13.51 -10.56 -21.51
C LYS A 27 14.44 -10.82 -20.32
N ALA A 28 14.90 -12.06 -20.16
CA ALA A 28 15.86 -12.41 -19.12
C ALA A 28 17.09 -11.49 -19.18
N ARG A 29 17.58 -11.07 -18.00
CA ARG A 29 18.71 -10.12 -17.89
C ARG A 29 19.96 -10.61 -18.63
N ALA A 30 20.19 -11.92 -18.69
CA ALA A 30 21.32 -12.51 -19.43
C ALA A 30 21.25 -12.29 -20.96
N ILE A 31 20.05 -12.06 -21.52
CA ILE A 31 19.83 -11.85 -22.95
C ILE A 31 20.00 -10.38 -23.34
N ASN A 32 19.45 -9.47 -22.52
CA ASN A 32 19.57 -8.04 -22.76
C ASN A 32 19.58 -7.27 -21.42
N PRO A 33 20.75 -7.14 -20.78
CA PRO A 33 20.84 -6.53 -19.45
C PRO A 33 20.45 -5.05 -19.46
N ILE A 34 20.76 -4.31 -20.53
CA ILE A 34 20.49 -2.88 -20.64
C ILE A 34 18.97 -2.63 -20.72
N ASP A 35 18.25 -3.32 -21.61
CA ASP A 35 16.79 -3.15 -21.73
C ASP A 35 16.06 -3.66 -20.48
N HIS A 36 16.52 -4.78 -19.91
CA HIS A 36 16.00 -5.33 -18.68
C HIS A 36 16.07 -4.31 -17.53
N ASP A 37 17.27 -3.81 -17.24
CA ASP A 37 17.51 -2.93 -16.10
C ASP A 37 16.79 -1.58 -16.29
N ARG A 38 16.75 -1.06 -17.53
CA ARG A 38 15.96 0.14 -17.87
C ARG A 38 14.48 -0.04 -17.59
N LYS A 39 13.87 -1.16 -18.02
CA LYS A 39 12.44 -1.42 -17.82
C LYS A 39 12.10 -1.69 -16.35
N ILE A 40 12.92 -2.47 -15.65
CA ILE A 40 12.75 -2.71 -14.21
C ILE A 40 12.76 -1.39 -13.46
N LYS A 41 13.75 -0.53 -13.72
CA LYS A 41 13.82 0.80 -13.09
C LYS A 41 12.57 1.63 -13.38
N PHE A 42 12.19 1.76 -14.65
CA PHE A 42 11.00 2.52 -15.05
C PHE A 42 9.74 2.06 -14.31
N TRP A 43 9.47 0.76 -14.31
CA TRP A 43 8.25 0.23 -13.71
C TRP A 43 8.29 0.27 -12.19
N THR A 44 9.44 0.07 -11.57
CA THR A 44 9.62 0.21 -10.12
C THR A 44 9.30 1.64 -9.68
N ASP A 45 9.94 2.63 -10.31
CA ASP A 45 9.73 4.04 -9.98
C ASP A 45 8.25 4.44 -10.16
N LEU A 46 7.61 3.96 -11.23
CA LEU A 46 6.21 4.26 -11.53
C LEU A 46 5.24 3.58 -10.54
N ILE A 47 5.52 2.33 -10.13
CA ILE A 47 4.73 1.63 -9.12
C ILE A 47 4.79 2.39 -7.80
N SER A 48 5.99 2.75 -7.33
CA SER A 48 6.18 3.47 -6.07
C SER A 48 5.42 4.80 -6.06
N LYS A 49 5.61 5.63 -7.09
CA LYS A 49 4.87 6.90 -7.25
C LYS A 49 3.35 6.69 -7.27
N SER A 50 2.89 5.63 -7.95
CA SER A 50 1.45 5.35 -7.99
C SER A 50 0.89 4.94 -6.62
N CYS A 51 1.63 4.17 -5.83
CA CYS A 51 1.17 3.76 -4.49
C CYS A 51 1.06 4.95 -3.54
N GLU A 52 2.02 5.88 -3.61
CA GLU A 52 2.01 7.12 -2.84
C GLU A 52 0.85 8.04 -3.23
N ILE A 53 0.69 8.36 -4.52
CA ILE A 53 -0.35 9.29 -4.98
C ILE A 53 -1.76 8.73 -4.80
N GLU A 54 -1.95 7.42 -5.00
CA GLU A 54 -3.24 6.76 -4.77
C GLU A 54 -3.53 6.55 -3.26
N GLY A 55 -2.55 6.78 -2.38
CA GLY A 55 -2.68 6.57 -0.94
C GLY A 55 -2.91 5.11 -0.56
N ASN A 56 -2.43 4.16 -1.37
CA ASN A 56 -2.65 2.73 -1.16
C ASN A 56 -1.40 1.91 -1.50
N ALA A 57 -0.83 1.25 -0.49
CA ALA A 57 0.34 0.39 -0.64
C ALA A 57 0.00 -1.04 -1.07
N ILE A 58 -1.28 -1.43 -1.10
CA ILE A 58 -1.70 -2.80 -1.45
C ILE A 58 -1.91 -2.88 -2.97
N ILE A 59 -1.18 -3.80 -3.61
CA ILE A 59 -1.18 -4.00 -5.06
C ILE A 59 -1.24 -5.48 -5.44
N SER A 60 -1.69 -5.76 -6.66
CA SER A 60 -1.54 -7.06 -7.32
C SER A 60 -1.15 -6.86 -8.78
N VAL A 61 -0.67 -7.92 -9.44
CA VAL A 61 -0.38 -7.86 -10.89
C VAL A 61 -1.61 -7.35 -11.66
N ASP A 62 -2.79 -7.84 -11.32
CA ASP A 62 -4.04 -7.44 -11.99
C ASP A 62 -4.41 -5.99 -11.72
N SER A 63 -4.22 -5.50 -10.49
CA SER A 63 -4.47 -4.10 -10.18
C SER A 63 -3.52 -3.17 -10.92
N LEU A 64 -2.24 -3.55 -11.03
CA LEU A 64 -1.23 -2.78 -11.77
C LEU A 64 -1.49 -2.79 -13.28
N LYS A 65 -1.83 -3.94 -13.86
CA LYS A 65 -2.22 -4.07 -15.28
C LYS A 65 -3.42 -3.18 -15.62
N LYS A 66 -4.42 -3.12 -14.73
CA LYS A 66 -5.58 -2.22 -14.89
C LYS A 66 -5.17 -0.75 -14.73
N ARG A 67 -4.37 -0.42 -13.72
CA ARG A 67 -3.91 0.94 -13.42
C ARG A 67 -3.08 1.54 -14.55
N PHE A 68 -2.20 0.75 -15.15
CA PHE A 68 -1.24 1.16 -16.18
C PHE A 68 -1.65 0.79 -17.61
N ARG A 69 -2.93 0.47 -17.84
CA ARG A 69 -3.46 0.23 -19.18
C ARG A 69 -3.42 1.52 -20.02
N ARG A 70 -2.99 1.41 -21.27
CA ARG A 70 -3.00 2.47 -22.30
C ARG A 70 -3.93 2.06 -23.43
N GLY A 71 -5.16 2.57 -23.46
CA GLY A 71 -6.17 2.11 -24.42
C GLY A 71 -6.46 0.62 -24.24
N ASP A 72 -6.16 -0.18 -25.27
CA ASP A 72 -6.22 -1.64 -25.27
C ASP A 72 -4.89 -2.31 -24.81
N GLN A 73 -3.79 -1.56 -24.78
CA GLN A 73 -2.47 -2.07 -24.41
C GLN A 73 -2.34 -2.26 -22.89
N VAL A 74 -1.97 -3.48 -22.49
CA VAL A 74 -1.68 -3.85 -21.10
C VAL A 74 -0.18 -4.13 -20.96
N PRO A 75 0.50 -3.62 -19.91
CA PRO A 75 1.92 -3.90 -19.73
C PRO A 75 2.17 -5.40 -19.52
N SER A 76 2.93 -6.00 -20.44
CA SER A 76 3.28 -7.42 -20.39
C SER A 76 4.36 -7.72 -19.34
N SER A 77 5.06 -6.68 -18.86
CA SER A 77 6.16 -6.73 -17.92
C SER A 77 5.76 -6.96 -16.45
N MET A 78 4.49 -6.77 -16.08
CA MET A 78 4.08 -6.66 -14.66
C MET A 78 4.43 -7.87 -13.81
N ASN A 79 4.34 -9.09 -14.34
CA ASN A 79 4.72 -10.30 -13.60
C ASN A 79 6.21 -10.26 -13.21
N VAL A 80 7.08 -9.95 -14.18
CA VAL A 80 8.53 -9.89 -13.97
C VAL A 80 8.90 -8.78 -12.99
N VAL A 81 8.23 -7.62 -13.07
CA VAL A 81 8.48 -6.50 -12.16
C VAL A 81 8.04 -6.84 -10.73
N VAL A 82 6.85 -7.41 -10.53
CA VAL A 82 6.36 -7.80 -9.20
C VAL A 82 7.25 -8.89 -8.58
N GLU A 83 7.64 -9.89 -9.36
CA GLU A 83 8.57 -10.94 -8.92
C GLU A 83 9.92 -10.34 -8.51
N HIS A 84 10.46 -9.42 -9.33
CA HIS A 84 11.68 -8.69 -8.99
C HIS A 84 11.54 -7.94 -7.66
N LEU A 85 10.49 -7.13 -7.50
CA LEU A 85 10.31 -6.33 -6.28
C LEU A 85 10.10 -7.20 -5.03
N ASN A 86 9.41 -8.33 -5.15
CA ASN A 86 9.27 -9.29 -4.06
C ASN A 86 10.62 -9.93 -3.70
N LYS A 87 11.38 -10.39 -4.70
CA LYS A 87 12.72 -10.98 -4.52
C LYS A 87 13.69 -10.03 -3.81
N TYR A 88 13.62 -8.73 -4.09
CA TYR A 88 14.48 -7.71 -3.47
C TYR A 88 13.87 -7.10 -2.19
N GLY A 89 12.77 -7.64 -1.68
CA GLY A 89 12.17 -7.22 -0.40
C GLY A 89 11.50 -5.83 -0.44
N VAL A 90 11.19 -5.31 -1.62
CA VAL A 90 10.40 -4.08 -1.79
C VAL A 90 8.91 -4.38 -1.61
N LEU A 91 8.49 -5.57 -2.05
CA LEU A 91 7.15 -6.10 -1.82
C LEU A 91 7.17 -7.22 -0.77
N MET A 92 6.09 -7.30 0.00
CA MET A 92 5.81 -8.43 0.88
C MET A 92 4.47 -9.05 0.49
N PRO A 93 4.37 -10.39 0.33
CA PRO A 93 3.07 -11.04 0.16
C PRO A 93 2.15 -10.71 1.33
N LEU A 94 0.92 -10.28 1.05
CA LEU A 94 -0.04 -9.90 2.09
C LEU A 94 -0.40 -11.09 2.99
N SER A 95 -0.48 -12.31 2.42
CA SER A 95 -0.67 -13.55 3.18
C SER A 95 0.43 -13.75 4.21
N LYS A 96 1.69 -13.60 3.80
CA LYS A 96 2.85 -13.68 4.71
C LYS A 96 2.79 -12.63 5.81
N TRP A 97 2.40 -11.40 5.47
CA TRP A 97 2.21 -10.36 6.48
C TRP A 97 1.11 -10.72 7.49
N GLN A 98 -0.03 -11.24 7.02
CA GLN A 98 -1.16 -11.67 7.87
C GLN A 98 -0.77 -12.80 8.83
N GLU A 99 0.03 -13.77 8.36
CA GLU A 99 0.59 -14.83 9.19
C GLU A 99 1.47 -14.26 10.31
N GLN A 100 2.31 -13.28 10.00
CA GLN A 100 3.21 -12.63 10.95
C GLN A 100 2.47 -11.73 11.95
N HIS A 101 1.32 -11.18 11.59
CA HIS A 101 0.56 -10.22 12.38
C HIS A 101 -0.84 -10.74 12.75
N SER A 102 -0.93 -12.02 13.12
CA SER A 102 -2.20 -12.69 13.45
C SER A 102 -3.02 -11.97 14.54
N SER A 103 -2.36 -11.31 15.49
CA SER A 103 -2.99 -10.45 16.51
C SER A 103 -3.73 -9.26 15.88
N TRP A 104 -3.13 -8.61 14.89
CA TRP A 104 -3.76 -7.53 14.10
C TRP A 104 -4.90 -8.04 13.22
N VAL A 105 -4.75 -9.24 12.67
CA VAL A 105 -5.80 -9.90 11.89
C VAL A 105 -7.04 -10.15 12.76
N GLY A 106 -6.85 -10.64 13.99
CA GLY A 106 -7.92 -10.82 14.98
C GLY A 106 -8.56 -9.51 15.44
N TRP A 107 -7.78 -8.44 15.55
CA TRP A 107 -8.21 -7.15 16.09
C TRP A 107 -9.00 -6.27 15.10
N GLY A 108 -8.61 -6.22 13.82
CA GLY A 108 -9.18 -5.26 12.85
C GLY A 108 -9.45 -5.78 11.43
N PHE A 109 -9.04 -7.02 11.13
CA PHE A 109 -9.03 -7.57 9.77
C PHE A 109 -9.98 -8.77 9.58
N SER A 110 -10.57 -9.29 10.65
CA SER A 110 -11.34 -10.54 10.66
C SER A 110 -12.60 -10.55 9.76
N GLN A 111 -13.07 -9.38 9.31
CA GLN A 111 -14.19 -9.23 8.37
C GLN A 111 -13.76 -9.10 6.90
N LEU A 112 -12.52 -8.72 6.60
CA LEU A 112 -12.08 -8.46 5.21
C LEU A 112 -11.62 -9.73 4.48
N SER A 113 -11.03 -10.70 5.19
CA SER A 113 -10.63 -11.99 4.59
C SER A 113 -11.79 -12.96 4.36
N LYS A 114 -12.89 -12.82 5.11
CA LYS A 114 -14.06 -13.69 5.02
C LYS A 114 -15.07 -13.27 3.95
N THR A 115 -15.12 -11.98 3.60
CA THR A 115 -16.12 -11.44 2.66
C THR A 115 -15.70 -11.55 1.20
N SER A 116 -14.40 -11.62 0.90
CA SER A 116 -13.91 -11.83 -0.47
C SER A 116 -14.20 -13.22 -1.03
N GLY A 117 -14.36 -14.24 -0.17
CA GLY A 117 -14.63 -15.63 -0.60
C GLY A 117 -16.11 -15.99 -0.74
N TRP A 118 -17.01 -15.34 0.00
CA TRP A 118 -18.44 -15.71 0.01
C TRP A 118 -19.28 -14.84 -0.93
N LEU A 119 -19.00 -13.54 -1.07
CA LEU A 119 -19.82 -12.66 -1.94
C LEU A 119 -19.64 -12.93 -3.44
N PHE A 120 -18.62 -13.69 -3.83
CA PHE A 120 -18.37 -14.14 -5.21
C PHE A 120 -18.51 -15.66 -5.24
N GLY A 121 -19.71 -16.14 -5.51
CA GLY A 121 -20.04 -17.56 -5.48
C GLY A 121 -19.08 -18.43 -6.29
N ASN A 122 -18.73 -19.57 -5.69
CA ASN A 122 -18.32 -20.85 -6.30
C ASN A 122 -17.81 -20.82 -7.75
N THR A 123 -16.82 -19.98 -8.00
CA THR A 123 -15.81 -20.19 -9.03
C THR A 123 -14.50 -20.18 -8.27
N ALA A 124 -13.60 -21.11 -8.57
CA ALA A 124 -12.20 -20.97 -8.19
C ALA A 124 -11.62 -19.75 -8.93
N SER A 125 -12.06 -18.55 -8.55
CA SER A 125 -11.44 -17.30 -8.89
C SER A 125 -10.16 -17.28 -8.10
N THR A 126 -9.07 -17.72 -8.73
CA THR A 126 -7.70 -17.56 -8.24
C THR A 126 -7.50 -16.08 -7.96
N THR A 127 -7.80 -15.65 -6.73
CA THR A 127 -7.60 -14.26 -6.34
C THR A 127 -6.12 -13.97 -6.54
N SER A 128 -5.83 -13.03 -7.45
CA SER A 128 -4.45 -12.64 -7.76
C SER A 128 -3.73 -12.28 -6.45
N GLU A 129 -2.57 -12.90 -6.24
CA GLU A 129 -1.76 -12.67 -5.04
C GLU A 129 -1.55 -11.17 -4.82
N ARG A 130 -1.79 -10.73 -3.59
CA ARG A 130 -1.68 -9.33 -3.18
C ARG A 130 -0.39 -9.10 -2.43
N PHE A 131 0.19 -7.94 -2.63
CA PHE A 131 1.45 -7.52 -2.06
C PHE A 131 1.31 -6.17 -1.36
N ILE A 132 2.09 -5.98 -0.31
CA ILE A 132 2.28 -4.71 0.38
C ILE A 132 3.55 -4.07 -0.17
N HIS A 133 3.46 -2.84 -0.65
CA HIS A 133 4.60 -2.01 -1.01
C HIS A 133 5.20 -1.34 0.23
N LEU A 134 6.25 -1.96 0.79
CA LEU A 134 6.83 -1.57 2.08
C LEU A 134 7.35 -0.13 2.13
N PRO A 135 7.97 0.43 1.07
CA PRO A 135 8.40 1.84 1.11
C PRO A 135 7.22 2.81 1.31
N THR A 136 6.08 2.54 0.68
CA THR A 136 4.88 3.40 0.85
C THR A 136 4.32 3.30 2.26
N ILE A 137 4.36 2.11 2.89
CA ILE A 137 3.96 1.97 4.30
C ILE A 137 4.80 2.86 5.21
N LYS A 138 6.14 2.93 4.99
CA LYS A 138 7.03 3.79 5.78
C LYS A 138 6.68 5.27 5.63
N VAL A 139 6.53 5.73 4.38
CA VAL A 139 6.15 7.13 4.08
C VAL A 139 4.79 7.47 4.68
N GLN A 140 3.80 6.57 4.55
CA GLN A 140 2.48 6.79 5.11
C GLN A 140 2.50 6.78 6.64
N ALA A 141 3.30 5.93 7.28
CA ALA A 141 3.47 5.89 8.73
C ALA A 141 4.03 7.21 9.26
N ASP A 142 5.07 7.75 8.63
CA ASP A 142 5.67 9.03 9.01
C ASP A 142 4.68 10.18 8.81
N ASN A 143 3.89 10.16 7.73
CA ASN A 143 2.83 11.14 7.49
C ASN A 143 1.69 11.03 8.52
N LEU A 144 1.31 9.83 8.97
CA LEU A 144 0.33 9.66 10.04
C LEU A 144 0.87 10.18 11.38
N MET A 145 2.13 9.92 11.70
CA MET A 145 2.75 10.47 12.91
C MET A 145 2.78 12.00 12.86
N LYS A 146 3.12 12.58 11.71
CA LYS A 146 3.05 14.02 11.52
C LYS A 146 1.63 14.57 11.71
N LEU A 147 0.63 13.95 11.09
CA LEU A 147 -0.78 14.32 11.27
C LEU A 147 -1.18 14.28 12.75
N TYR A 148 -0.75 13.24 13.48
CA TYR A 148 -0.97 13.13 14.90
C TYR A 148 -0.32 14.29 15.68
N CYS A 149 0.96 14.60 15.42
CA CYS A 149 1.64 15.71 16.07
C CYS A 149 0.98 17.06 15.76
N ASP A 150 0.58 17.29 14.51
CA ASP A 150 0.03 18.56 14.05
C ASP A 150 -1.42 18.79 14.57
N GLU A 151 -2.23 17.74 14.72
CA GLU A 151 -3.68 17.88 15.01
C GLU A 151 -4.12 17.34 16.38
N PHE A 152 -3.38 16.42 17.00
CA PHE A 152 -3.84 15.65 18.16
C PHE A 152 -2.91 15.67 19.37
N GLN A 153 -1.66 16.11 19.21
CA GLN A 153 -0.73 16.22 20.32
C GLN A 153 -1.10 17.44 21.18
N SER A 154 -1.46 17.20 22.44
CA SER A 154 -1.66 18.26 23.42
C SER A 154 -0.31 18.70 23.98
N GLU A 155 -0.03 20.01 23.95
CA GLU A 155 1.18 20.60 24.56
C GLU A 155 1.18 20.54 26.10
N ILE A 156 0.01 20.29 26.71
CA ILE A 156 -0.22 20.59 28.14
C ILE A 156 0.19 19.42 29.06
N ASP A 157 0.08 18.16 28.61
CA ASP A 157 0.08 17.03 29.56
C ASP A 157 1.23 16.04 29.42
N GLY A 158 2.05 16.10 28.36
CA GLY A 158 3.21 15.19 28.15
C GLY A 158 2.90 13.68 28.09
N ALA A 159 1.67 13.28 28.41
CA ALA A 159 1.13 11.94 28.30
C ALA A 159 0.61 11.78 26.87
N GLY A 160 1.15 10.81 26.14
CA GLY A 160 0.70 10.49 24.78
C GLY A 160 -0.82 10.44 24.68
N SER A 161 -1.39 11.30 23.83
CA SER A 161 -2.84 11.49 23.75
C SER A 161 -3.51 10.26 23.16
N ILE A 162 -4.65 9.89 23.76
CA ILE A 162 -5.51 8.81 23.30
C ILE A 162 -6.46 9.39 22.26
N VAL A 163 -6.51 8.79 21.08
CA VAL A 163 -7.38 9.19 19.97
C VAL A 163 -8.29 8.04 19.59
N ALA A 164 -9.57 8.30 19.32
CA ALA A 164 -10.46 7.28 18.79
C ALA A 164 -9.99 6.82 17.38
N TYR A 165 -10.00 5.52 17.13
CA TYR A 165 -9.57 4.93 15.85
C TYR A 165 -10.32 5.55 14.68
N SER A 166 -11.65 5.68 14.78
CA SER A 166 -12.50 6.21 13.71
C SER A 166 -12.15 7.67 13.40
N THR A 167 -12.01 8.50 14.44
CA THR A 167 -11.62 9.89 14.29
C THR A 167 -10.27 10.02 13.60
N PHE A 168 -9.27 9.24 14.01
CA PHE A 168 -7.95 9.30 13.38
C PHE A 168 -7.97 8.80 11.92
N TYR A 169 -8.71 7.71 11.65
CA TYR A 169 -8.89 7.19 10.28
C TYR A 169 -9.57 8.22 9.37
N ASP A 170 -10.61 8.89 9.85
CA ASP A 170 -11.34 9.91 9.08
C ASP A 170 -10.45 11.12 8.77
N ARG A 171 -9.62 11.54 9.73
CA ARG A 171 -8.62 12.62 9.49
C ARG A 171 -7.49 12.18 8.56
N ALA A 172 -7.15 10.90 8.54
CA ALA A 172 -6.10 10.35 7.68
C ALA A 172 -6.53 10.16 6.21
N ALA A 173 -7.75 10.55 5.81
CA ALA A 173 -8.29 10.33 4.46
C ALA A 173 -7.42 10.88 3.32
N ASP A 174 -6.57 11.88 3.59
CA ASP A 174 -5.64 12.39 2.59
C ASP A 174 -4.39 11.54 2.41
N ILE A 175 -4.00 10.76 3.42
CA ILE A 175 -2.80 9.92 3.45
C ILE A 175 -3.13 8.49 3.04
N VAL A 176 -4.26 7.95 3.50
CA VAL A 176 -4.66 6.55 3.32
C VAL A 176 -6.00 6.43 2.61
N ARG A 177 -6.09 5.49 1.68
CA ARG A 177 -7.29 5.31 0.85
C ARG A 177 -8.27 4.29 1.40
N THR A 178 -7.78 3.26 2.07
CA THR A 178 -8.58 2.12 2.54
C THR A 178 -8.29 1.82 3.99
N LYS A 179 -9.29 1.28 4.69
CA LYS A 179 -9.13 0.79 6.06
C LYS A 179 -8.05 -0.28 6.13
N GLU A 180 -8.02 -1.20 5.16
CA GLU A 180 -7.02 -2.27 5.07
C GLU A 180 -5.58 -1.71 5.05
N ASN A 181 -5.34 -0.67 4.25
CA ASN A 181 -4.02 -0.03 4.19
C ASN A 181 -3.69 0.69 5.50
N PHE A 182 -4.67 1.37 6.11
CA PHE A 182 -4.51 2.03 7.39
C PHE A 182 -4.17 1.06 8.53
N ASP A 183 -4.86 -0.08 8.62
CA ASP A 183 -4.57 -1.12 9.63
C ASP A 183 -3.13 -1.65 9.50
N ILE A 184 -2.63 -1.84 8.27
CA ILE A 184 -1.25 -2.26 8.02
C ILE A 184 -0.25 -1.19 8.48
N ILE A 185 -0.56 0.10 8.26
CA ILE A 185 0.30 1.20 8.73
C ILE A 185 0.30 1.28 10.26
N LEU A 186 -0.87 1.12 10.91
CA LEU A 186 -0.95 1.09 12.38
C LEU A 186 -0.16 -0.08 12.98
N ALA A 187 -0.21 -1.25 12.34
CA ALA A 187 0.64 -2.38 12.73
C ALA A 187 2.12 -2.03 12.62
N HIS A 188 2.53 -1.42 11.51
CA HIS A 188 3.91 -0.98 11.34
C HIS A 188 4.35 0.05 12.41
N LEU A 189 3.48 1.01 12.75
CA LEU A 189 3.73 1.97 13.82
C LEU A 189 3.81 1.29 15.19
N SER A 190 3.01 0.24 15.43
CA SER A 190 3.05 -0.52 16.66
C SER A 190 4.34 -1.34 16.78
N ASP A 191 4.84 -1.91 15.69
CA ASP A 191 6.12 -2.61 15.66
C ASP A 191 7.29 -1.65 15.94
N ARG A 192 7.16 -0.38 15.50
CA ARG A 192 8.09 0.71 15.84
C ARG A 192 7.96 1.18 17.29
N GLY A 193 6.89 0.81 17.99
CA GLY A 193 6.58 1.27 19.35
C GLY A 193 5.94 2.66 19.41
N ASP A 194 5.57 3.24 18.27
CA ASP A 194 5.02 4.61 18.16
C ASP A 194 3.53 4.66 18.55
N VAL A 195 2.79 3.57 18.36
CA VAL A 195 1.37 3.48 18.72
C VAL A 195 1.07 2.19 19.46
N THR A 196 0.20 2.27 20.45
CA THR A 196 -0.44 1.11 21.06
C THR A 196 -1.94 1.19 20.77
N VAL A 197 -2.49 0.08 20.35
CA VAL A 197 -3.89 -0.02 19.97
C VAL A 197 -4.66 -0.79 21.05
N GLY A 198 -5.80 -0.26 21.47
CA GLY A 198 -6.57 -0.80 22.58
C GLY A 198 -8.07 -0.58 22.44
N GLN A 199 -8.78 -0.85 23.52
CA GLN A 199 -10.20 -0.59 23.66
C GLN A 199 -10.44 0.40 24.80
N GLY A 200 -11.30 1.38 24.57
CA GLY A 200 -11.81 2.29 25.58
C GLY A 200 -12.84 1.61 26.47
N ARG A 201 -13.36 2.37 27.44
CA ARG A 201 -14.27 1.84 28.47
C ARG A 201 -15.60 1.36 27.90
N ASN A 202 -16.01 1.86 26.74
CA ASN A 202 -17.28 1.51 26.11
C ASN A 202 -17.08 0.52 24.95
N GLY A 203 -15.88 -0.07 24.82
CA GLY A 203 -15.52 -1.02 23.77
C GLY A 203 -15.07 -0.38 22.46
N GLU A 204 -15.01 0.95 22.37
CA GLU A 204 -14.52 1.67 21.21
C GLU A 204 -13.02 1.44 21.00
N GLN A 205 -12.58 1.33 19.75
CA GLN A 205 -11.16 1.19 19.42
C GLN A 205 -10.45 2.53 19.62
N ILE A 206 -9.34 2.51 20.36
CA ILE A 206 -8.53 3.69 20.67
C ILE A 206 -7.06 3.48 20.30
N LEU A 207 -6.40 4.57 19.93
CA LEU A 207 -5.00 4.66 19.57
C LEU A 207 -4.29 5.49 20.62
N LYS A 208 -3.29 4.93 21.28
CA LYS A 208 -2.41 5.65 22.20
C LYS A 208 -1.05 5.81 21.54
N PHE A 209 -0.75 7.03 21.11
CA PHE A 209 0.54 7.34 20.52
C PHE A 209 1.59 7.57 21.60
N ARG A 210 2.85 7.27 21.29
CA ARG A 210 4.02 7.62 22.10
C ARG A 210 4.79 8.68 21.34
N VAL A 211 4.98 9.84 21.95
CA VAL A 211 5.88 10.87 21.41
C VAL A 211 7.17 10.77 22.19
N GLY A 212 8.29 10.59 21.50
CA GLY A 212 9.61 10.64 22.11
C GLY A 212 9.88 12.06 22.64
N PHE A 213 10.40 12.14 23.85
CA PHE A 213 11.00 13.37 24.40
C PHE A 213 12.34 13.67 23.73
#